data_AF-A0A521L2P5-F1
#
_entry.id   AF-A0A521L2P5-F1
#
_cell.length_a   1.000
_cell.length_b   1.000
_cell.length_c   1.000
_cell.angle_alpha   90.00
_cell.angle_beta   90.00
_cell.angle_gamma   90.00
#
_symmetry.space_group_name_H-M   'P 1'
#
loop_
_entity.id
_entity.type
_entity.pdbx_description
1 polymer ?
#
loop_
_entity_poly.entity_id
_entity_poly.type
_entity_poly.pdbx_seq_one_letter_code
_entity_poly.pdbx_strand_id
1 'polypeptide(L)' 'MTGAVGSEGRIMPVGAVPLKVEAANEARMHRVLVPDEVDTADADWATPFLVQVSPVGSISQAYEALTDRPLRP' A
#
# COMPACT_ATOMS: atom_id res chain seq x y z
N MET A 1 4.32 -2.86 -3.21
CA MET A 1 3.71 -2.63 -1.88
C MET A 1 4.66 -1.76 -1.07
N THR A 2 4.12 -0.88 -0.22
CA THR A 2 4.89 -0.12 0.77
C THR A 2 4.21 -0.19 2.13
N GLY A 3 4.98 -0.08 3.21
CA GLY A 3 4.51 -0.18 4.59
C GLY A 3 5.55 -0.85 5.47
N ALA A 4 5.54 -0.55 6.77
CA ALA A 4 6.37 -1.24 7.74
C ALA A 4 5.58 -2.38 8.39
N VAL A 5 6.22 -3.50 8.68
CA VAL A 5 5.56 -4.65 9.30
C VAL A 5 5.77 -4.60 10.81
N GLY A 6 4.69 -4.42 11.56
CA GLY A 6 4.69 -4.53 13.02
C GLY A 6 4.76 -6.00 13.48
N SER A 7 5.12 -6.21 14.74
CA SER A 7 5.25 -7.55 15.35
C SER A 7 3.97 -8.39 15.32
N GLU A 8 2.80 -7.74 15.31
CA GLU A 8 1.49 -8.39 15.25
C GLU A 8 1.00 -8.61 13.80
N GLY A 9 1.82 -8.29 12.80
CA GLY A 9 1.45 -8.37 11.39
C GLY A 9 0.57 -7.21 10.93
N ARG A 10 0.48 -6.12 11.70
CA ARG A 10 -0.10 -4.85 11.28
C ARG A 10 0.82 -4.15 10.27
N ILE A 11 0.24 -3.55 9.24
CA ILE A 11 0.97 -2.66 8.33
C ILE A 11 0.95 -1.25 8.93
N MET A 12 2.14 -0.76 9.27
CA MET A 12 2.35 0.53 9.92
C MET A 12 2.57 1.63 8.88
N PRO A 13 2.20 2.89 9.21
CA PRO A 13 2.42 4.04 8.35
C PRO A 13 3.90 4.18 7.98
N VAL A 14 4.14 4.67 6.77
CA VAL A 14 5.46 5.06 6.28
C VAL A 14 5.35 6.38 5.57
N GLY A 15 6.37 7.23 5.66
CA GLY A 15 6.38 8.50 4.94
C GLY A 15 6.65 8.35 3.45
N ALA A 16 6.47 9.46 2.75
CA ALA A 16 6.64 9.64 1.32
C ALA A 16 5.81 8.64 0.49
N VAL A 17 4.58 8.34 0.94
CA VAL A 17 3.65 7.50 0.15
C VAL A 17 3.41 8.07 -1.25
N PRO A 18 3.19 9.39 -1.44
CA PRO A 18 2.92 9.95 -2.76
C PRO A 18 4.07 9.68 -3.75
N LEU A 19 5.32 9.93 -3.33
CA LEU A 19 6.52 9.71 -4.15
C LEU A 19 6.69 8.24 -4.55
N LYS A 20 6.35 7.30 -3.65
CA LYS A 20 6.43 5.87 -3.93
C LYS A 20 5.35 5.43 -4.92
N VAL A 21 4.17 6.05 -4.89
CA VAL A 21 3.10 5.75 -5.84
C VAL A 21 3.39 6.36 -7.21
N GLU A 22 3.95 7.56 -7.26
CA GLU A 22 4.44 8.15 -8.51
C GLU A 22 5.52 7.27 -9.16
N ALA A 23 6.51 6.82 -8.40
CA ALA A 23 7.53 5.90 -8.91
C ALA A 23 6.94 4.56 -9.42
N ALA A 24 5.90 4.04 -8.77
CA ALA A 24 5.20 2.85 -9.23
C ALA A 24 4.44 3.10 -10.56
N ASN A 25 3.84 4.28 -10.72
CA ASN A 25 3.21 4.70 -11.97
C ASN A 25 4.24 4.81 -13.11
N GLU A 26 5.39 5.44 -12.86
CA GLU A 26 6.50 5.53 -13.82
C GLU A 26 7.02 4.14 -14.24
N ALA A 27 7.09 3.21 -13.28
CA ALA A 27 7.44 1.81 -13.53
C ALA A 27 6.31 0.99 -14.19
N ARG A 28 5.18 1.62 -14.57
CA ARG A 28 4.00 0.99 -15.16
C ARG A 28 3.41 -0.15 -14.33
N MET A 29 3.52 -0.06 -13.01
CA MET A 29 2.84 -1.00 -12.12
C MET A 29 1.34 -0.72 -12.14
N HIS A 30 0.53 -1.76 -12.26
CA HIS A 30 -0.93 -1.60 -12.30
C HIS A 30 -1.56 -1.45 -10.91
N ARG A 31 -0.87 -1.88 -9.86
CA ARG A 31 -1.38 -1.89 -8.49
C ARG A 31 -0.28 -1.58 -7.48
N VAL A 32 -0.62 -0.79 -6.46
CA VAL A 32 0.20 -0.54 -5.28
C VAL A 32 -0.64 -0.67 -4.02
N LEU A 33 -0.18 -1.50 -3.08
CA LEU A 33 -0.72 -1.54 -1.73
C LEU A 33 0.00 -0.51 -0.85
N VAL A 34 -0.78 0.26 -0.09
CA VAL A 34 -0.32 1.29 0.86
C VAL A 34 -0.89 1.00 2.25
N PRO A 35 -0.29 1.48 3.34
CA PRO A 35 -0.91 1.40 4.66
C PRO A 35 -2.30 2.06 4.67
N ASP A 36 -3.23 1.50 5.44
CA ASP A 36 -4.55 2.10 5.67
C ASP A 36 -4.49 3.40 6.50
N GLU A 37 -3.50 3.49 7.38
CA GLU A 37 -3.09 4.70 8.07
C GLU A 37 -1.93 5.37 7.32
N VAL A 38 -2.18 6.57 6.81
CA VAL A 38 -1.17 7.43 6.18
C VAL A 38 -0.68 8.50 7.15
N ASP A 39 0.58 8.90 6.99
CA ASP A 39 1.08 10.11 7.63
C ASP A 39 0.20 11.30 7.21
N THR A 40 -0.19 12.16 8.14
CA THR A 40 -1.00 13.35 7.86
C THR A 40 -0.30 14.30 6.89
N ALA A 41 1.03 14.31 6.85
CA ALA A 41 1.80 15.05 5.84
C ALA A 41 1.61 14.51 4.42
N ASP A 42 1.20 13.24 4.29
CA ASP A 42 0.99 12.51 3.04
C ASP A 42 -0.50 12.26 2.75
N ALA A 43 -1.43 12.88 3.48
CA ALA A 43 -2.86 12.54 3.38
C ALA A 43 -3.53 13.09 2.09
N ASP A 44 -2.98 14.14 1.49
CA ASP A 44 -3.62 14.91 0.42
C ASP A 44 -2.80 14.82 -0.87
N TRP A 45 -2.93 13.70 -1.59
CA TRP A 45 -2.22 13.45 -2.85
C TRP A 45 -3.12 12.83 -3.90
N ALA A 46 -2.87 13.19 -5.16
CA ALA A 46 -3.62 12.71 -6.30
C ALA A 46 -3.16 11.30 -6.70
N THR A 47 -4.09 10.35 -6.80
CA THR A 47 -3.81 9.01 -7.31
C THR A 47 -3.63 9.05 -8.84
N PRO A 48 -2.49 8.54 -9.36
CA PRO A 48 -2.30 8.43 -10.80
C PRO A 48 -3.38 7.55 -11.45
N PHE A 49 -3.92 7.98 -12.60
CA PHE A 49 -5.03 7.28 -13.27
C PHE A 49 -4.73 5.82 -13.62
N LEU A 50 -3.47 5.49 -13.92
CA LEU A 50 -3.05 4.16 -14.40
C LEU A 50 -2.66 3.19 -13.26
N VAL A 51 -2.66 3.64 -12.00
CA VAL A 51 -2.28 2.81 -10.85
C VAL A 51 -3.45 2.67 -9.90
N GLN A 52 -3.88 1.43 -9.66
CA GLN A 52 -4.81 1.14 -8.58
C GLN A 52 -4.08 1.18 -7.24
N VAL A 53 -4.43 2.15 -6.40
CA VAL A 53 -3.91 2.25 -5.03
C VAL A 53 -4.92 1.60 -4.09
N SER A 54 -4.47 0.68 -3.24
CA SER A 54 -5.36 -0.04 -2.32
C SER A 54 -4.79 -0.02 -0.89
N PRO A 55 -5.52 0.56 0.08
CA PRO A 55 -5.08 0.57 1.48
C PRO A 55 -5.19 -0.82 2.12
N VAL A 56 -4.23 -1.16 2.98
CA VAL A 56 -4.19 -2.43 3.74
C VAL A 56 -3.68 -2.18 5.16
N GLY A 57 -4.32 -2.81 6.16
CA GLY A 57 -3.96 -2.68 7.57
C GLY A 57 -3.20 -3.87 8.14
N SER A 58 -3.09 -4.99 7.42
CA SER A 58 -2.40 -6.20 7.88
C SER A 58 -1.70 -6.97 6.77
N ILE A 59 -0.72 -7.81 7.15
CA ILE A 59 -0.05 -8.74 6.22
C ILE A 59 -1.07 -9.67 5.57
N SER A 60 -2.06 -10.16 6.32
CA SER A 60 -3.09 -11.07 5.77
C SER A 60 -3.88 -10.41 4.64
N GLN A 61 -4.32 -9.16 4.84
CA GLN A 61 -5.00 -8.38 3.80
C GLN A 61 -4.07 -8.08 2.62
N ALA A 62 -2.81 -7.71 2.89
CA ALA A 62 -1.85 -7.43 1.83
C ALA A 62 -1.55 -8.67 0.97
N TYR A 63 -1.41 -9.83 1.62
CA TYR A 63 -1.19 -11.10 0.93
C TYR A 63 -2.37 -11.48 0.06
N GLU A 64 -3.60 -11.39 0.59
CA GLU A 64 -4.82 -11.66 -0.17
C GLU A 64 -4.97 -10.70 -1.35
N ALA A 65 -4.74 -9.40 -1.15
CA ALA A 65 -4.82 -8.41 -2.21
C ALA A 65 -3.73 -8.56 -3.31
N LEU A 66 -2.62 -9.25 -3.04
CA LEU A 66 -1.58 -9.54 -4.05
C LEU A 66 -1.74 -10.89 -4.74
N THR A 67 -2.38 -11.85 -4.08
CA THR A 67 -2.38 -13.26 -4.53
C THR A 67 -3.77 -13.81 -4.82
N ASP A 68 -4.82 -13.04 -4.50
CA ASP A 68 -6.22 -13.47 -4.52
C ASP A 68 -6.47 -14.75 -3.69
N ARG A 69 -5.68 -14.95 -2.63
CA ARG A 69 -5.74 -16.11 -1.74
C ARG A 69 -5.52 -15.67 -0.29
N PRO A 70 -6.25 -16.24 0.67
CA PRO A 70 -6.02 -15.90 2.07
C PRO A 70 -4.67 -16.46 2.55
N LEU A 71 -3.98 -15.71 3.42
CA LEU A 71 -2.70 -16.14 3.99
C LEU A 71 -2.84 -17.37 4.89
N ARG A 72 -4.00 -17.49 5.55
CA ARG A 72 -4.40 -18.65 6.34
C ARG A 72 -5.84 -19.02 5.93
N PRO A 73 -6.13 -20.31 5.69
CA PRO A 73 -7.46 -20.78 5.30
C PRO A 73 -8.51 -20.59 6.40
#